data_AF-A0A1F2TM81-F1
#
_entry.id   AF-A0A1F2TM81-F1
#
_cell.length_a   1.000
_cell.length_b   1.000
_cell.length_c   1.000
_cell.angle_alpha   90.00
_cell.angle_beta   90.00
_cell.angle_gamma   90.00
#
_symmetry.space_group_name_H-M   'P 1'
#
loop_
_entity.id
_entity.type
_entity.pdbx_description
1 polymer ?
#
loop_
_entity_poly.entity_id
_entity_poly.type
_entity_poly.pdbx_seq_one_letter_code
_entity_poly.pdbx_strand_id
1 'polypeptide(L)'
;MSRINMGRVILGGLLAGLVINISEFILNMVVVGKQMEEAVAKLGLPPVGGAAIGMFTVLCFVLGIVMIWLYAAIRPRYGAGPATAVRAGVAVYFLSYVYPSLGTLAMGMFPGQLISIGLVWGFVEVMIAAVAGAWVYKEAPAA
;
A
#
# COMPACT_ATOMS: atom_id res chain seq x y z
N MET A 1 -2.65 -2.53 -29.77
CA MET A 1 -2.52 -2.22 -28.33
C MET A 1 -1.80 -3.38 -27.67
N SER A 2 -0.70 -3.12 -26.98
CA SER A 2 -0.02 -4.14 -26.17
C SER A 2 -0.97 -4.65 -25.08
N ARG A 3 -0.96 -5.96 -24.84
CA ARG A 3 -1.79 -6.59 -23.81
C ARG A 3 -1.14 -6.43 -22.43
N ILE A 4 -1.96 -6.28 -21.39
CA ILE A 4 -1.48 -6.31 -20.00
C ILE A 4 -0.82 -7.67 -19.76
N ASN A 5 0.44 -7.65 -19.33
CA ASN A 5 1.16 -8.86 -18.99
C ASN A 5 0.89 -9.23 -17.52
N MET A 6 -0.06 -10.13 -17.28
CA MET A 6 -0.44 -10.51 -15.92
C MET A 6 0.70 -11.15 -15.12
N GLY A 7 1.61 -11.90 -15.77
CA GLY A 7 2.78 -12.43 -15.10
C GLY A 7 3.69 -11.32 -14.56
N ARG A 8 3.86 -10.25 -15.32
CA ARG A 8 4.62 -9.05 -14.89
C ARG A 8 3.86 -8.20 -13.87
N VAL A 9 2.53 -8.18 -13.92
CA VAL A 9 1.70 -7.54 -12.88
C VAL A 9 1.90 -8.25 -11.55
N ILE A 10 1.80 -9.58 -11.53
CA ILE A 10 1.98 -10.37 -10.30
C ILE A 10 3.40 -10.18 -9.77
N LEU A 11 4.42 -10.33 -10.62
CA LEU A 11 5.81 -10.17 -10.20
C LEU A 11 6.11 -8.76 -9.65
N GLY A 12 5.71 -7.71 -10.37
CA GLY A 12 5.89 -6.33 -9.90
C GLY A 12 5.04 -6.03 -8.66
N GLY A 13 3.84 -6.59 -8.59
CA GLY A 13 2.93 -6.46 -7.46
C GLY A 13 3.44 -7.12 -6.18
N LEU A 14 4.05 -8.30 -6.30
CA LEU A 14 4.71 -8.96 -5.17
C LEU A 14 5.91 -8.15 -4.66
N LEU A 15 6.71 -7.57 -5.56
CA LEU A 15 7.79 -6.67 -5.15
C LEU A 15 7.24 -5.43 -4.43
N ALA A 16 6.21 -4.80 -4.99
CA ALA A 16 5.56 -3.66 -4.35
C ALA A 16 4.99 -4.03 -2.96
N GLY A 17 4.29 -5.16 -2.86
CA GLY A 17 3.75 -5.66 -1.60
C GLY A 17 4.84 -6.02 -0.57
N LEU A 18 6.00 -6.49 -1.01
CA LEU A 18 7.15 -6.74 -0.13
C LEU A 18 7.68 -5.43 0.45
N VAL A 19 7.83 -4.39 -0.40
CA VAL A 19 8.26 -3.06 0.05
C VAL A 19 7.29 -2.51 1.09
N ILE A 20 5.98 -2.60 0.83
CA ILE A 20 4.94 -2.16 1.77
C ILE A 20 5.03 -2.96 3.08
N ASN A 21 5.15 -4.29 3.03
CA ASN A 21 5.26 -5.12 4.23
C ASN A 21 6.46 -4.76 5.12
N ILE A 22 7.64 -4.54 4.51
CA ILE A 22 8.84 -4.14 5.25
C ILE A 22 8.62 -2.77 5.91
N SER A 23 8.01 -1.85 5.18
CA SER A 23 7.72 -0.50 5.66
C SER A 23 6.68 -0.50 6.80
N GLU A 24 5.59 -1.26 6.65
CA GLU A 24 4.56 -1.45 7.67
C GLU A 24 5.11 -2.13 8.93
N PHE A 25 6.03 -3.07 8.78
CA PHE A 25 6.74 -3.66 9.92
C PHE A 25 7.51 -2.58 10.69
N ILE A 26 8.25 -1.71 10.00
CA ILE A 26 9.00 -0.62 10.64
C ILE A 26 8.04 0.36 11.32
N LEU A 27 6.97 0.79 10.63
CA LEU A 27 5.98 1.69 11.19
C LEU A 27 5.36 1.11 12.46
N ASN A 28 4.77 -0.08 12.38
CA ASN A 28 3.97 -0.65 13.45
C ASN A 28 4.80 -1.24 14.60
N MET A 29 6.04 -1.71 14.37
CA MET A 29 6.88 -2.22 15.47
C MET A 29 7.76 -1.12 16.08
N VAL A 30 8.36 -0.27 15.26
CA VAL A 30 9.44 0.63 15.69
C VAL A 30 8.93 2.05 15.93
N VAL A 31 8.12 2.58 15.03
CA VAL A 31 7.74 4.01 15.05
C VAL A 31 6.54 4.25 15.97
N VAL A 32 5.46 3.48 15.80
CA VAL A 32 4.18 3.73 16.49
C VAL A 32 3.69 2.57 17.35
N GLY A 33 4.46 1.48 17.49
CA GLY A 33 3.99 0.25 18.14
C GLY A 33 3.39 0.45 19.53
N LYS A 34 4.11 1.14 20.44
CA LYS A 34 3.60 1.44 21.78
C LYS A 34 2.32 2.28 21.76
N GLN A 35 2.27 3.30 20.89
CA GLN A 35 1.13 4.19 20.78
C GLN A 35 -0.10 3.45 20.23
N MET A 36 0.13 2.52 19.30
CA MET A 36 -0.91 1.68 18.72
C MET A 36 -1.42 0.67 19.75
N GLU A 37 -0.55 0.02 20.53
CA GLU A 37 -0.94 -0.87 21.63
C GLU A 37 -1.80 -0.15 22.67
N GLU A 38 -1.39 1.04 23.10
CA GLU A 38 -2.16 1.87 24.03
C GLU A 38 -3.52 2.29 23.45
N ALA A 39 -3.57 2.64 22.16
CA ALA A 39 -4.82 3.03 21.51
C ALA A 39 -5.79 1.85 21.38
N VAL A 40 -5.30 0.67 20.98
CA VAL A 40 -6.09 -0.57 20.90
C VAL A 40 -6.60 -0.98 22.29
N ALA A 41 -5.76 -0.87 23.33
CA ALA A 41 -6.15 -1.15 24.71
C ALA A 41 -7.26 -0.20 25.21
N LYS A 42 -7.22 1.09 24.85
CA LYS A 42 -8.28 2.07 25.17
C LYS A 42 -9.62 1.73 24.52
N LEU A 43 -9.60 1.01 23.40
CA LEU A 43 -10.81 0.51 22.74
C LEU A 43 -11.33 -0.80 23.37
N GLY A 44 -10.67 -1.32 24.41
CA GLY A 44 -11.02 -2.60 25.05
C GLY A 44 -10.73 -3.81 24.18
N LEU A 45 -9.89 -3.67 23.16
CA LEU A 45 -9.54 -4.73 22.21
C LEU A 45 -8.27 -5.46 22.67
N PRO A 46 -8.14 -6.77 22.39
CA PRO A 46 -6.92 -7.50 22.66
C PRO A 46 -5.76 -7.00 21.78
N PRO A 47 -4.50 -7.23 22.19
CA PRO A 47 -3.34 -6.96 21.34
C PRO A 47 -3.50 -7.61 19.96
N VAL A 48 -2.96 -6.94 18.93
CA VAL A 48 -3.02 -7.43 17.56
C VAL A 48 -2.24 -8.75 17.47
N GLY A 49 -2.97 -9.86 17.34
CA GLY A 49 -2.39 -11.20 17.30
C GLY A 49 -1.81 -11.57 15.93
N GLY A 50 -1.04 -12.67 15.89
CA GLY A 50 -0.35 -13.13 14.67
C GLY A 50 -1.27 -13.42 13.48
N ALA A 51 -2.52 -13.82 13.72
CA ALA A 51 -3.50 -14.03 12.65
C ALA A 51 -3.87 -12.72 11.92
N ALA A 52 -4.06 -11.62 12.67
CA ALA A 52 -4.33 -10.31 12.09
C ALA A 52 -3.11 -9.79 11.31
N ILE A 53 -1.91 -9.96 11.87
CA ILE A 53 -0.65 -9.63 11.18
C ILE A 53 -0.54 -10.39 9.86
N GLY A 54 -0.78 -11.71 9.86
CA GLY A 54 -0.77 -12.53 8.65
C GLY A 54 -1.78 -12.06 7.60
N MET A 55 -2.99 -11.67 8.03
CA MET A 55 -4.00 -11.09 7.14
C MET A 55 -3.53 -9.77 6.52
N PHE A 56 -3.00 -8.82 7.32
CA PHE A 56 -2.47 -7.55 6.81
C PHE A 56 -1.32 -7.76 5.83
N THR A 57 -0.43 -8.71 6.10
CA THR A 57 0.66 -9.07 5.20
C THR A 57 0.16 -9.51 3.83
N VAL A 58 -0.85 -10.38 3.80
CA VAL A 58 -1.48 -10.82 2.54
C VAL A 58 -2.16 -9.64 1.83
N LEU A 59 -2.86 -8.79 2.57
CA LEU A 59 -3.52 -7.61 2.00
C LEU A 59 -2.52 -6.62 1.39
N CYS A 60 -1.33 -6.44 1.97
CA CYS A 60 -0.27 -5.61 1.40
C CYS A 60 0.21 -6.15 0.04
N PHE A 61 0.29 -7.47 -0.13
CA PHE A 61 0.59 -8.07 -1.44
C PHE A 61 -0.54 -7.87 -2.45
N VAL A 62 -1.80 -8.06 -2.03
CA VAL A 62 -2.96 -7.78 -2.89
C VAL A 62 -2.97 -6.32 -3.33
N LEU A 63 -2.70 -5.39 -2.41
CA LEU A 63 -2.60 -3.96 -2.69
C LEU A 63 -1.48 -3.67 -3.70
N GLY A 64 -0.31 -4.28 -3.53
CA GLY A 64 0.79 -4.19 -4.48
C GLY A 64 0.41 -4.67 -5.89
N ILE A 65 -0.27 -5.81 -6.00
CA ILE A 65 -0.75 -6.35 -7.29
C ILE A 65 -1.77 -5.42 -7.93
N VAL A 66 -2.76 -4.94 -7.18
CA VAL A 66 -3.77 -4.00 -7.67
C VAL A 66 -3.11 -2.70 -8.15
N MET A 67 -2.10 -2.21 -7.44
CA MET A 67 -1.35 -1.02 -7.79
C MET A 67 -0.59 -1.17 -9.11
N ILE A 68 0.10 -2.29 -9.31
CA ILE A 68 0.84 -2.53 -10.57
C ILE A 68 -0.11 -2.86 -11.72
N TRP A 69 -1.24 -3.51 -11.44
CA TRP A 69 -2.31 -3.68 -12.42
C TRP A 69 -2.86 -2.32 -12.88
N LEU A 70 -3.11 -1.40 -11.95
CA LEU A 70 -3.57 -0.05 -12.27
C LEU A 70 -2.53 0.71 -13.08
N TYR A 71 -1.25 0.64 -12.70
CA TYR A 71 -0.14 1.18 -13.48
C TYR A 71 -0.16 0.65 -14.92
N ALA A 72 -0.27 -0.68 -15.10
CA ALA A 72 -0.36 -1.31 -16.41
C ALA A 72 -1.57 -0.83 -17.23
N ALA A 73 -2.72 -0.62 -16.59
CA ALA A 73 -3.95 -0.18 -17.24
C ALA A 73 -3.90 1.27 -17.71
N ILE A 74 -3.19 2.15 -16.99
CA ILE A 74 -3.09 3.58 -17.31
C ILE A 74 -1.85 3.90 -18.16
N ARG A 75 -0.86 3.01 -18.22
CA ARG A 75 0.38 3.12 -19.01
C ARG A 75 0.17 3.46 -20.49
N PRO A 76 -0.82 2.89 -21.22
CA PRO A 76 -1.04 3.24 -22.63
C PRO A 76 -1.41 4.71 -22.86
N ARG A 77 -2.00 5.38 -21.86
CA ARG A 77 -2.45 6.78 -21.97
C ARG A 77 -1.41 7.77 -21.46
N TYR A 78 -0.67 7.40 -20.42
CA TYR A 78 0.27 8.29 -19.75
C TYR A 78 1.74 7.99 -20.04
N GLY A 79 2.02 6.94 -20.81
CA GLY A 79 3.36 6.49 -21.11
C GLY A 79 3.98 5.65 -20.00
N ALA A 80 5.10 5.01 -20.34
CA ALA A 80 5.90 4.24 -19.40
C ALA A 80 6.76 5.15 -18.52
N GLY A 81 6.85 4.84 -17.23
CA GLY A 81 7.85 5.46 -16.35
C GLY A 81 7.37 5.75 -14.93
N PRO A 82 8.25 6.32 -14.10
CA PRO A 82 7.99 6.56 -12.68
C PRO A 82 6.81 7.50 -12.44
N ALA A 83 6.61 8.52 -13.28
CA ALA A 83 5.48 9.45 -13.15
C ALA A 83 4.12 8.74 -13.25
N THR A 84 3.99 7.77 -14.16
CA THR A 84 2.77 6.96 -14.29
C THR A 84 2.61 6.00 -13.11
N ALA A 85 3.71 5.46 -12.58
CA ALA A 85 3.69 4.63 -11.38
C ALA A 85 3.20 5.42 -10.17
N VAL A 86 3.69 6.65 -9.98
CA VAL A 86 3.24 7.57 -8.92
C VAL A 86 1.76 7.88 -9.06
N ARG A 87 1.23 8.10 -10.28
CA ARG A 87 -0.23 8.31 -10.48
C ARG A 87 -1.07 7.12 -10.01
N ALA A 88 -0.64 5.89 -10.34
CA ALA A 88 -1.29 4.69 -9.83
C ALA A 88 -1.15 4.57 -8.31
N GLY A 89 0.04 4.84 -7.77
CA GLY A 89 0.31 4.87 -6.34
C GLY A 89 -0.58 5.86 -5.59
N VAL A 90 -0.75 7.08 -6.11
CA VAL A 90 -1.62 8.12 -5.49
C VAL A 90 -3.07 7.66 -5.45
N ALA A 91 -3.57 7.06 -6.53
CA ALA A 91 -4.94 6.53 -6.57
C ALA A 91 -5.13 5.42 -5.53
N VAL A 92 -4.18 4.47 -5.44
CA VAL A 92 -4.23 3.38 -4.46
C VAL A 92 -4.11 3.93 -3.03
N TYR A 93 -3.15 4.82 -2.78
CA TYR A 93 -2.94 5.47 -1.49
C TYR A 93 -4.21 6.16 -0.99
N PHE A 94 -4.90 6.91 -1.85
CA PHE A 94 -6.15 7.56 -1.46
C PHE A 94 -7.22 6.56 -1.00
N LEU A 95 -7.36 5.45 -1.71
CA LEU A 95 -8.38 4.45 -1.41
C LEU A 95 -8.02 3.56 -0.20
N SER A 96 -6.73 3.28 0.02
CA SER A 96 -6.29 2.36 1.07
C SER A 96 -5.80 3.03 2.34
N TYR A 97 -5.38 4.30 2.31
CA TYR A 97 -4.91 5.04 3.49
C TYR A 97 -5.86 6.18 3.83
N VAL A 98 -6.05 7.14 2.90
CA VAL A 98 -6.81 8.36 3.20
C VAL A 98 -8.26 8.04 3.56
N TYR A 99 -8.94 7.28 2.70
CA TYR A 99 -10.35 6.94 2.90
C TYR A 99 -10.63 6.24 4.25
N PRO A 100 -9.97 5.12 4.60
CA PRO A 100 -10.19 4.48 5.90
C PRO A 100 -9.71 5.34 7.08
N SER A 101 -8.62 6.10 6.94
CA SER A 101 -8.11 6.96 8.01
C SER A 101 -9.07 8.10 8.38
N LEU A 102 -9.78 8.66 7.38
CA LEU A 102 -10.81 9.65 7.66
C LEU A 102 -12.02 9.03 8.37
N GLY A 103 -12.35 7.78 8.05
CA GLY A 103 -13.38 7.03 8.76
C GLY A 103 -13.04 6.80 10.23
N THR A 104 -11.82 6.34 10.51
CA THR A 104 -11.36 6.11 11.90
C THR A 104 -11.21 7.41 12.68
N LEU A 105 -10.79 8.50 12.02
CA LEU A 105 -10.74 9.84 12.60
C LEU A 105 -12.15 10.34 12.97
N ALA A 106 -13.12 10.21 12.06
CA ALA A 106 -14.50 10.64 12.28
C ALA A 106 -15.18 9.86 13.42
N MET A 107 -14.81 8.59 13.61
CA MET A 107 -15.28 7.76 14.72
C MET A 107 -14.53 8.00 16.04
N GLY A 108 -13.46 8.82 16.03
CA GLY A 108 -12.64 9.07 17.22
C GLY A 108 -11.90 7.84 17.73
N MET A 109 -11.66 6.84 16.88
CA MET A 109 -11.09 5.54 17.29
C MET A 109 -9.62 5.65 17.69
N PHE A 110 -8.86 6.51 17.00
CA PHE A 110 -7.43 6.66 17.21
C PHE A 110 -7.05 8.14 17.41
N PRO A 111 -5.97 8.45 18.15
CA PRO A 111 -5.47 9.81 18.27
C PRO A 111 -5.13 10.40 16.89
N GLY A 112 -5.54 11.65 16.64
CA GLY A 112 -5.28 12.32 15.35
C GLY A 112 -3.80 12.37 14.98
N GLN A 113 -2.91 12.46 15.97
CA GLN A 113 -1.46 12.40 15.75
C GLN A 113 -1.02 11.03 15.18
N LEU A 114 -1.54 9.93 15.72
CA LEU A 114 -1.23 8.57 15.25
C LEU A 114 -1.69 8.38 13.79
N ILE A 115 -2.90 8.85 13.48
CA ILE A 115 -3.44 8.83 12.11
C ILE A 115 -2.58 9.67 11.16
N SER A 116 -2.14 10.85 11.60
CA SER A 116 -1.31 11.74 10.76
C SER A 116 0.05 11.13 10.42
N ILE A 117 0.67 10.41 11.37
CA ILE A 117 1.93 9.69 11.14
C ILE A 117 1.69 8.59 10.10
N GLY A 118 0.64 7.80 10.25
CA GLY A 118 0.28 6.75 9.30
C GLY A 118 0.01 7.26 7.89
N LEU A 119 -0.67 8.40 7.74
CA LEU A 119 -0.91 9.02 6.43
C LEU A 119 0.39 9.48 5.75
N VAL A 120 1.24 10.21 6.47
CA VAL A 120 2.51 10.71 5.91
C VAL A 120 3.43 9.54 5.54
N TRP A 121 3.52 8.54 6.42
CA TRP A 121 4.31 7.33 6.19
C TRP A 121 3.79 6.53 5.00
N GLY A 122 2.48 6.24 5.00
CA GLY A 122 1.77 5.52 3.95
C GLY A 122 1.92 6.18 2.58
N PHE A 123 1.95 7.51 2.53
CA PHE A 123 2.17 8.23 1.28
C PHE A 123 3.55 7.89 0.69
N VAL A 124 4.60 8.01 1.50
CA VAL A 124 5.98 7.78 1.05
C VAL A 124 6.18 6.32 0.66
N GLU A 125 5.74 5.37 1.47
CA GLU A 125 5.96 3.95 1.20
C GLU A 125 5.21 3.47 -0.05
N VAL A 126 3.97 3.92 -0.27
CA VAL A 126 3.18 3.51 -1.43
C VAL A 126 3.80 4.07 -2.71
N MET A 127 4.33 5.30 -2.69
CA MET A 127 5.04 5.84 -3.85
C MET A 127 6.31 5.03 -4.18
N ILE A 128 7.11 4.68 -3.16
CA ILE A 128 8.32 3.86 -3.35
C ILE A 128 7.95 2.47 -3.89
N ALA A 129 6.94 1.84 -3.31
CA ALA A 129 6.44 0.53 -3.73
C ALA A 129 5.89 0.56 -5.16
N ALA A 130 5.16 1.61 -5.54
CA ALA A 130 4.63 1.79 -6.89
C ALA A 130 5.77 1.86 -7.91
N VAL A 131 6.79 2.68 -7.65
CA VAL A 131 7.95 2.83 -8.54
C VAL A 131 8.74 1.52 -8.62
N ALA A 132 8.98 0.86 -7.49
CA ALA A 132 9.70 -0.41 -7.43
C ALA A 132 8.99 -1.51 -8.24
N GLY A 133 7.68 -1.70 -8.04
CA GLY A 133 6.92 -2.71 -8.78
C GLY A 133 6.78 -2.37 -10.28
N ALA A 134 6.60 -1.09 -10.61
CA ALA A 134 6.51 -0.63 -12.00
C ALA A 134 7.81 -0.83 -12.78
N TRP A 135 8.97 -0.79 -12.10
CA TRP A 135 10.28 -1.04 -12.71
C TRP A 135 10.41 -2.47 -13.23
N VAL A 136 9.77 -3.43 -12.57
CA VAL A 136 9.77 -4.85 -12.96
C VAL A 136 8.73 -5.15 -14.05
N TYR A 137 7.71 -4.29 -14.18
CA TYR A 137 6.64 -4.45 -15.15
C TYR A 137 7.10 -4.17 -16.59
N LYS A 138 6.77 -5.10 -17.49
CA LYS A 138 6.95 -4.95 -18.95
C LYS A 138 5.70 -5.46 -19.65
N GLU A 139 5.29 -4.79 -20.71
CA GLU A 139 4.14 -5.22 -21.53
C GLU A 139 4.40 -6.55 -22.23
N ALA A 140 3.30 -7.24 -22.57
CA ALA A 140 3.40 -8.43 -23.40
C ALA A 140 3.76 -8.04 -24.85
N PRO A 141 4.53 -8.85 -25.58
CA PRO A 141 4.77 -8.63 -27.00
C PRO A 141 3.45 -8.48 -27.75
N ALA A 142 3.41 -7.59 -28.74
CA ALA A 142 2.32 -7.59 -29.71
C ALA A 142 2.38 -8.93 -30.47
N ALA A 143 1.21 -9.59 -30.59
CA ALA A 143 1.06 -10.79 -31.41
C ALA A 143 0.98 -10.40 -32.89
#